data_AF-A0AAE3B9T9-F1
#
_entry.id   AF-A0AAE3B9T9-F1
#
_cell.length_a   1.000
_cell.length_b   1.000
_cell.length_c   1.000
_cell.angle_alpha   90.00
_cell.angle_beta   90.00
_cell.angle_gamma   90.00
#
_symmetry.space_group_name_H-M   'P 1'
#
loop_
_entity.id
_entity.type
_entity.pdbx_description
1 polymer ?
#
loop_
_entity_poly.entity_id
_entity_poly.type
_entity_poly.pdbx_seq_one_letter_code
_entity_poly.pdbx_strand_id
1 'polypeptide(L)'
;MTISPLLAGLCDDAALFPPGNAPMDAAVPAHLAHERSDHAALVGPFVFPAPRLGELPAIVAQQDGELELSLTVPAGTDAVPAALEQLRSMDGVKLVAMEIGVPDGQAPDALLTALGEIAAAAPGVEIFVEVPRDDRRPAILAGLVGTPYSGKFRTGGVVATAYPDEAELAAAIHTVATSGVRFKATAGLHHAVRNTDPDTGFEQHGFLNLMLATHRATDGATVEEIAATLADRDGTALAGALAGLSAEAVDALRANFRSFGTCSISDPLTELVGLGLVPRSSTEPSAPTGSVDSTSTEEGPLA
;
A
#
# COMPACT_ATOMS: atom_id res chain seq x y z
N MET A 1 -2.69 -5.94 18.78
CA MET A 1 -3.75 -6.19 17.75
C MET A 1 -3.27 -7.32 16.83
N THR A 2 -4.16 -8.13 16.23
CA THR A 2 -3.76 -9.21 15.30
C THR A 2 -4.08 -8.81 13.86
N ILE A 3 -3.06 -8.72 13.01
CA ILE A 3 -3.20 -8.45 11.57
C ILE A 3 -3.15 -9.79 10.82
N SER A 4 -4.11 -10.03 9.93
CA SER A 4 -4.18 -11.25 9.13
C SER A 4 -3.15 -11.23 7.99
N PRO A 5 -2.75 -12.40 7.45
CA PRO A 5 -1.85 -12.47 6.28
C PRO A 5 -2.36 -11.69 5.05
N LEU A 6 -3.69 -11.55 4.93
CA LEU A 6 -4.33 -10.73 3.90
C LEU A 6 -3.87 -9.26 3.93
N LEU A 7 -3.60 -8.73 5.13
CA LEU A 7 -3.30 -7.32 5.37
C LEU A 7 -1.84 -7.08 5.72
N ALA A 8 -1.02 -8.13 5.81
CA ALA A 8 0.37 -8.01 6.21
C ALA A 8 1.17 -7.17 5.20
N GLY A 9 1.88 -6.14 5.69
CA GLY A 9 2.69 -5.21 4.88
C GLY A 9 1.90 -4.51 3.78
N LEU A 10 0.60 -4.31 3.96
CA LEU A 10 -0.28 -3.79 2.90
C LEU A 10 -0.08 -2.30 2.65
N CYS A 11 0.28 -1.53 3.69
CA CYS A 11 0.33 -0.07 3.64
C CYS A 11 1.78 0.44 3.58
N ASP A 12 2.28 0.75 2.38
CA ASP A 12 3.54 1.49 2.22
C ASP A 12 3.33 2.93 2.73
N ASP A 13 4.19 3.39 3.63
CA ASP A 13 4.04 4.71 4.26
C ASP A 13 4.59 5.80 3.32
N ALA A 14 3.68 6.54 2.70
CA ALA A 14 3.93 7.63 1.77
C ALA A 14 3.61 9.00 2.38
N ALA A 15 3.79 9.19 3.70
CA ALA A 15 3.47 10.44 4.41
C ALA A 15 4.12 11.69 3.80
N LEU A 16 5.27 11.56 3.14
CA LEU A 16 5.98 12.68 2.48
C LEU A 16 5.33 13.18 1.18
N PHE A 17 4.35 12.45 0.64
CA PHE A 17 3.74 12.75 -0.65
C PHE A 17 2.37 13.43 -0.49
N PRO A 18 1.91 14.19 -1.49
CA PRO A 18 0.56 14.72 -1.49
C PRO A 18 -0.51 13.62 -1.32
N PRO A 19 -1.61 13.92 -0.61
CA PRO A 19 -1.92 15.20 0.03
C PRO A 19 -1.23 15.42 1.39
N GLY A 20 -0.67 14.38 2.02
CA GLY A 20 -0.12 14.44 3.38
C GLY A 20 1.04 15.42 3.56
N ASN A 21 2.04 15.40 2.66
CA ASN A 21 3.21 16.29 2.66
C ASN A 21 3.84 16.52 4.06
N ALA A 22 3.93 15.46 4.86
CA ALA A 22 4.43 15.56 6.23
C ALA A 22 5.87 16.11 6.24
N PRO A 23 6.20 16.99 7.20
CA PRO A 23 7.59 17.39 7.45
C PRO A 23 8.48 16.18 7.73
N MET A 24 9.72 16.19 7.24
CA MET A 24 10.61 15.03 7.33
C MET A 24 10.92 14.62 8.79
N ASP A 25 11.08 15.63 9.66
CA ASP A 25 11.31 15.49 11.09
C ASP A 25 10.09 14.98 11.88
N ALA A 26 8.90 14.98 11.26
CA ALA A 26 7.70 14.34 11.79
C ALA A 26 7.43 12.97 11.16
N ALA A 27 7.66 12.84 9.85
CA ALA A 27 7.32 11.65 9.08
C ALA A 27 8.16 10.43 9.49
N VAL A 28 9.48 10.58 9.62
CA VAL A 28 10.37 9.46 9.98
C VAL A 28 10.09 8.94 11.40
N PRO A 29 9.99 9.80 12.45
CA PRO A 29 9.63 9.31 13.78
C PRO A 29 8.24 8.67 13.83
N ALA A 30 7.26 9.19 13.09
CA ALA A 30 5.92 8.61 13.02
C ALA A 30 5.95 7.21 12.38
N HIS A 31 6.68 7.04 11.29
CA HIS A 31 6.87 5.74 10.64
C HIS A 31 7.47 4.71 11.61
N LEU A 32 8.57 5.04 12.27
CA LEU A 32 9.21 4.17 13.25
C LEU A 32 8.30 3.87 14.46
N ALA A 33 7.40 4.80 14.82
CA ALA A 33 6.38 4.54 15.84
C ALA A 33 5.32 3.54 15.37
N HIS A 34 4.93 3.58 14.09
CA HIS A 34 4.04 2.58 13.49
C HIS A 34 4.66 1.18 13.48
N GLU A 35 5.95 1.06 13.16
CA GLU A 35 6.68 -0.22 13.19
C GLU A 35 6.82 -0.84 14.60
N ARG A 36 6.70 -0.01 15.65
CA ARG A 36 6.73 -0.46 17.06
C ARG A 36 5.34 -0.60 17.69
N SER A 37 4.29 -0.40 16.91
CA SER A 37 2.91 -0.40 17.40
C SER A 37 2.26 -1.79 17.33
N ASP A 38 1.08 -1.89 17.94
CA ASP A 38 0.23 -3.08 17.88
C ASP A 38 -0.22 -3.47 16.46
N HIS A 39 -0.15 -2.54 15.50
CA HIS A 39 -0.50 -2.73 14.10
C HIS A 39 0.72 -2.76 13.18
N ALA A 40 1.93 -2.93 13.71
CA ALA A 40 3.18 -2.96 12.94
C ALA A 40 3.12 -3.93 11.74
N ALA A 41 2.45 -5.07 11.87
CA ALA A 41 2.31 -6.03 10.79
C ALA A 41 1.51 -5.51 9.56
N LEU A 42 0.75 -4.42 9.67
CA LEU A 42 0.07 -3.76 8.53
C LEU A 42 1.04 -2.88 7.71
N VAL A 43 2.12 -2.42 8.35
CA VAL A 43 3.01 -1.37 7.85
C VAL A 43 4.01 -1.98 6.86
N GLY A 44 4.04 -1.41 5.66
CA GLY A 44 5.08 -1.64 4.65
C GLY A 44 6.22 -0.62 4.78
N PRO A 45 7.17 -0.58 3.83
CA PRO A 45 8.32 0.31 3.88
C PRO A 45 7.95 1.80 3.82
N PHE A 46 8.87 2.65 4.28
CA PHE A 46 8.75 4.10 4.12
C PHE A 46 9.07 4.52 2.67
N VAL A 47 8.09 5.06 1.97
CA VAL A 47 8.26 5.56 0.60
C VAL A 47 9.00 6.89 0.66
N PHE A 48 10.11 7.00 -0.07
CA PHE A 48 11.01 8.14 0.03
C PHE A 48 11.41 8.71 -1.34
N PRO A 49 11.30 10.04 -1.57
CA PRO A 49 11.69 10.65 -2.84
C PRO A 49 13.20 10.82 -2.96
N ALA A 50 13.81 10.20 -3.99
CA ALA A 50 15.25 10.26 -4.23
C ALA A 50 15.86 11.68 -4.23
N PRO A 51 15.21 12.72 -4.77
CA PRO A 51 15.75 14.08 -4.71
C PRO A 51 15.97 14.65 -3.29
N ARG A 52 15.35 14.06 -2.26
CA ARG A 52 15.42 14.52 -0.86
C ARG A 52 16.39 13.70 0.00
N LEU A 53 17.16 12.79 -0.59
CA LEU A 53 18.07 11.90 0.15
C LEU A 53 19.06 12.66 1.06
N GLY A 54 19.50 13.85 0.64
CA GLY A 54 20.40 14.69 1.44
C GLY A 54 19.81 15.20 2.76
N GLU A 55 18.50 15.16 2.96
CA GLU A 55 17.84 15.57 4.21
C GLU A 55 17.88 14.46 5.28
N LEU A 56 18.03 13.20 4.86
CA LEU A 56 17.81 12.03 5.71
C LEU A 56 18.88 11.80 6.80
N PRO A 57 20.19 11.98 6.56
CA PRO A 57 21.23 11.62 7.53
C PRO A 57 21.07 12.29 8.90
N ALA A 58 20.69 13.57 8.92
CA ALA A 58 20.51 14.31 10.17
C ALA A 58 19.33 13.80 11.02
N ILE A 59 18.33 13.22 10.36
CA ILE A 59 17.10 12.75 11.00
C ILE A 59 17.30 11.34 11.52
N VAL A 60 17.84 10.44 10.70
CA VAL A 60 18.12 9.05 11.07
C VAL A 60 19.14 8.97 12.20
N ALA A 61 20.14 9.85 12.24
CA ALA A 61 21.10 9.92 13.34
C ALA A 61 20.47 10.22 14.72
N GLN A 62 19.23 10.71 14.76
CA GLN A 62 18.48 10.98 15.98
C GLN A 62 17.48 9.87 16.35
N GLN A 63 17.37 8.82 15.54
CA GLN A 63 16.42 7.73 15.74
C GLN A 63 17.12 6.45 16.18
N ASP A 64 16.43 5.67 17.00
CA ASP A 64 16.79 4.29 17.28
C ASP A 64 16.15 3.37 16.23
N GLY A 65 16.97 2.58 15.54
CA GLY A 65 16.54 1.59 14.54
C GLY A 65 17.14 1.81 13.16
N GLU A 66 16.84 0.89 12.26
CA GLU A 66 17.16 1.00 10.84
C GLU A 66 15.87 1.33 10.07
N LEU A 67 15.91 2.36 9.24
CA LEU A 67 14.76 2.77 8.43
C LEU A 67 14.73 1.98 7.12
N GLU A 68 13.72 1.13 6.91
CA GLU A 68 13.50 0.44 5.64
C GLU A 68 12.84 1.37 4.61
N LEU A 69 13.50 1.57 3.46
CA LEU A 69 13.09 2.52 2.42
C LEU A 69 12.61 1.84 1.12
N SER A 70 11.50 2.35 0.61
CA SER A 70 11.10 2.24 -0.80
C SER A 70 11.42 3.54 -1.53
N LEU A 71 12.52 3.58 -2.27
CA LEU A 71 13.00 4.79 -2.92
C LEU A 71 12.27 5.05 -4.24
N THR A 72 11.56 6.16 -4.35
CA THR A 72 10.94 6.59 -5.61
C THR A 72 11.90 7.46 -6.42
N VAL A 73 12.08 7.07 -7.69
CA VAL A 73 12.96 7.68 -8.68
C VAL A 73 12.14 8.02 -9.94
N PRO A 74 11.31 9.08 -9.91
CA PRO A 74 10.42 9.43 -11.04
C PRO A 74 11.16 9.79 -12.32
N ALA A 75 12.41 10.26 -12.20
CA ALA A 75 13.27 10.59 -13.33
C ALA A 75 13.74 9.35 -14.13
N GLY A 76 13.48 8.13 -13.63
CA GLY A 76 13.79 6.88 -14.30
C GLY A 76 15.19 6.35 -14.01
N THR A 77 15.61 5.38 -14.83
CA THR A 77 16.79 4.54 -14.60
C THR A 77 18.10 5.33 -14.50
N ASP A 78 18.24 6.41 -15.26
CA ASP A 78 19.47 7.21 -15.32
C ASP A 78 19.80 7.92 -14.00
N ALA A 79 18.78 8.19 -13.17
CA ALA A 79 18.95 8.82 -11.87
C ALA A 79 19.28 7.82 -10.75
N VAL A 80 19.09 6.52 -10.99
CA VAL A 80 19.27 5.48 -9.97
C VAL A 80 20.72 5.34 -9.49
N PRO A 81 21.75 5.31 -10.36
CA PRO A 81 23.14 5.13 -9.91
C PRO A 81 23.60 6.18 -8.90
N ALA A 82 23.25 7.45 -9.12
CA ALA A 82 23.59 8.54 -8.21
C ALA A 82 22.88 8.40 -6.85
N ALA A 83 21.61 7.98 -6.85
CA ALA A 83 20.86 7.76 -5.63
C ALA A 83 21.39 6.56 -4.82
N LEU A 84 21.77 5.47 -5.48
CA LEU A 84 22.40 4.32 -4.83
C LEU A 84 23.74 4.69 -4.19
N GLU A 85 24.55 5.51 -4.85
CA GLU A 85 25.82 5.96 -4.29
C GLU A 85 25.63 6.81 -3.03
N GLN A 86 24.63 7.69 -3.01
CA GLN A 86 24.27 8.44 -1.81
C GLN A 86 23.85 7.51 -0.67
N LEU A 87 22.97 6.54 -0.93
CA LEU A 87 22.48 5.60 0.08
C LEU A 87 23.59 4.70 0.66
N ARG A 88 24.56 4.27 -0.14
CA ARG A 88 25.71 3.46 0.35
C ARG A 88 26.56 4.19 1.40
N SER A 89 26.50 5.52 1.42
CA SER A 89 27.22 6.34 2.39
C SER A 89 26.41 6.67 3.65
N MET A 90 25.18 6.17 3.77
CA MET A 90 24.28 6.44 4.90
C MET A 90 24.20 5.24 5.84
N ASP A 91 24.43 5.49 7.12
CA ASP A 91 24.14 4.52 8.18
C ASP A 91 22.67 4.63 8.63
N GLY A 92 22.12 3.55 9.17
CA GLY A 92 20.75 3.52 9.74
C GLY A 92 19.63 3.49 8.70
N VAL A 93 19.96 3.24 7.43
CA VAL A 93 19.00 3.16 6.33
C VAL A 93 19.21 1.86 5.56
N LYS A 94 18.12 1.15 5.28
CA LYS A 94 18.13 -0.05 4.45
C LYS A 94 17.21 0.14 3.25
N LEU A 95 17.79 0.14 2.07
CA LEU A 95 17.02 0.14 0.83
C LEU A 95 16.41 -1.24 0.62
N VAL A 96 15.07 -1.33 0.63
CA VAL A 96 14.33 -2.59 0.39
C VAL A 96 13.61 -2.61 -0.94
N ALA A 97 13.24 -1.44 -1.47
CA ALA A 97 12.59 -1.33 -2.76
C ALA A 97 12.98 -0.05 -3.52
N MET A 98 12.83 -0.07 -4.84
CA MET A 98 12.91 1.09 -5.71
C MET A 98 11.67 1.18 -6.60
N GLU A 99 11.12 2.38 -6.74
CA GLU A 99 10.02 2.68 -7.64
C GLU A 99 10.51 3.59 -8.78
N ILE A 100 10.68 3.02 -9.96
CA ILE A 100 11.37 3.67 -11.07
C ILE A 100 10.36 4.17 -12.08
N GLY A 101 10.40 5.47 -12.38
CA GLY A 101 9.62 6.09 -13.45
C GLY A 101 10.03 5.59 -14.83
N VAL A 102 9.12 5.65 -15.81
CA VAL A 102 9.44 5.39 -17.22
C VAL A 102 9.31 6.71 -17.99
N PRO A 103 10.42 7.43 -18.25
CA PRO A 103 10.38 8.71 -18.97
C PRO A 103 9.80 8.59 -20.37
N ASP A 104 9.30 9.70 -20.91
CA ASP A 104 8.80 9.76 -22.28
C ASP A 104 9.86 9.38 -23.31
N GLY A 105 9.47 8.57 -24.29
CA GLY A 105 10.38 8.06 -25.31
C GLY A 105 11.30 6.90 -24.86
N GLN A 106 11.28 6.51 -23.59
CA GLN A 106 12.02 5.33 -23.12
C GLN A 106 11.51 4.06 -23.83
N ALA A 107 12.39 3.39 -24.56
CA ALA A 107 12.09 2.13 -25.23
C ALA A 107 12.03 0.97 -24.21
N PRO A 108 11.07 0.02 -24.32
CA PRO A 108 10.94 -1.10 -23.39
C PRO A 108 12.22 -1.94 -23.24
N ASP A 109 12.90 -2.27 -24.35
CA ASP A 109 14.13 -3.08 -24.30
C ASP A 109 15.28 -2.36 -23.58
N ALA A 110 15.39 -1.05 -23.80
CA ALA A 110 16.38 -0.21 -23.13
C ALA A 110 16.08 -0.10 -21.62
N LEU A 111 14.80 0.04 -21.26
CA LEU A 111 14.35 -0.02 -19.87
C LEU A 111 14.76 -1.34 -19.22
N LEU A 112 14.43 -2.50 -19.80
CA LEU A 112 14.74 -3.80 -19.20
C LEU A 112 16.25 -4.05 -19.05
N THR A 113 17.05 -3.59 -20.01
CA THR A 113 18.51 -3.66 -19.92
C THR A 113 19.00 -2.86 -18.71
N ALA A 114 18.55 -1.62 -18.56
CA ALA A 114 18.92 -0.77 -17.43
C ALA A 114 18.41 -1.32 -16.08
N LEU A 115 17.21 -1.91 -16.03
CA LEU A 115 16.72 -2.59 -14.82
C LEU A 115 17.62 -3.76 -14.41
N GLY A 116 18.17 -4.51 -15.37
CA GLY A 116 19.15 -5.58 -15.13
C GLY A 116 20.43 -5.08 -14.49
N GLU A 117 20.97 -3.95 -14.99
CA GLU A 117 22.16 -3.31 -14.42
C GLU A 117 21.91 -2.79 -12.99
N ILE A 118 20.74 -2.18 -12.77
CA ILE A 118 20.32 -1.69 -11.45
C ILE A 118 20.17 -2.86 -10.46
N ALA A 119 19.52 -3.94 -10.86
CA ALA A 119 19.35 -5.13 -10.02
C ALA A 119 20.69 -5.78 -9.64
N ALA A 120 21.66 -5.78 -10.56
CA ALA A 120 23.02 -6.26 -10.28
C ALA A 120 23.77 -5.34 -9.31
N ALA A 121 23.54 -4.02 -9.36
CA ALA A 121 24.15 -3.03 -8.49
C ALA A 121 23.52 -2.95 -7.08
N ALA A 122 22.30 -3.44 -6.91
CA ALA A 122 21.53 -3.44 -5.67
C ALA A 122 20.83 -4.81 -5.45
N PRO A 123 21.60 -5.88 -5.19
CA PRO A 123 21.03 -7.22 -5.04
C PRO A 123 20.08 -7.29 -3.84
N GLY A 124 18.93 -7.95 -4.03
CA GLY A 124 17.92 -8.13 -2.99
C GLY A 124 16.92 -6.99 -2.84
N VAL A 125 17.10 -5.87 -3.56
CA VAL A 125 16.16 -4.75 -3.59
C VAL A 125 15.03 -5.04 -4.58
N GLU A 126 13.77 -4.94 -4.15
CA GLU A 126 12.63 -5.09 -5.06
C GLU A 126 12.53 -3.90 -6.02
N ILE A 127 12.25 -4.16 -7.30
CA ILE A 127 12.12 -3.10 -8.31
C ILE A 127 10.68 -3.05 -8.81
N PHE A 128 10.07 -1.89 -8.65
CA PHE A 128 8.74 -1.56 -9.13
C PHE A 128 8.84 -0.55 -10.28
N VAL A 129 8.38 -0.95 -11.47
CA VAL A 129 8.35 -0.10 -12.66
C VAL A 129 7.03 0.66 -12.68
N GLU A 130 7.07 1.99 -12.65
CA GLU A 130 5.88 2.83 -12.82
C GLU A 130 5.35 2.71 -14.24
N VAL A 131 4.32 1.89 -14.42
CA VAL A 131 3.79 1.53 -15.73
C VAL A 131 3.02 2.72 -16.29
N PRO A 132 3.41 3.28 -17.45
CA PRO A 132 2.74 4.44 -18.02
C PRO A 132 1.29 4.12 -18.41
N ARG A 133 0.50 5.18 -18.56
CA ARG A 133 -0.90 5.12 -18.96
C ARG A 133 -1.12 5.47 -20.44
N ASP A 134 -0.14 5.11 -21.27
CA ASP A 134 -0.14 5.33 -22.71
C ASP A 134 0.09 4.02 -23.49
N ASP A 135 0.23 4.12 -24.80
CA ASP A 135 0.38 3.00 -25.74
C ASP A 135 1.60 2.11 -25.45
N ARG A 136 2.54 2.53 -24.59
CA ARG A 136 3.72 1.74 -24.19
C ARG A 136 3.38 0.68 -23.14
N ARG A 137 2.27 0.83 -22.41
CA ARG A 137 1.86 -0.06 -21.31
C ARG A 137 1.94 -1.55 -21.68
N PRO A 138 1.37 -2.04 -22.80
CA PRO A 138 1.39 -3.46 -23.12
C PRO A 138 2.81 -4.01 -23.29
N ALA A 139 3.68 -3.27 -23.97
CA ALA A 139 5.06 -3.68 -24.21
C ALA A 139 5.89 -3.69 -22.92
N ILE A 140 5.69 -2.71 -22.05
CA ILE A 140 6.35 -2.67 -20.74
C ILE A 140 5.90 -3.86 -19.88
N LEU A 141 4.59 -4.09 -19.75
CA LEU A 141 4.06 -5.22 -18.97
C LEU A 141 4.54 -6.56 -19.51
N ALA A 142 4.52 -6.75 -20.84
CA ALA A 142 5.06 -7.95 -21.49
C ALA A 142 6.55 -8.15 -21.17
N GLY A 143 7.31 -7.06 -21.11
CA GLY A 143 8.73 -7.06 -20.72
C GLY A 143 9.00 -7.49 -19.28
N LEU A 144 8.03 -7.31 -18.36
CA LEU A 144 8.18 -7.72 -16.95
C LEU A 144 7.92 -9.22 -16.74
N VAL A 145 7.26 -9.89 -17.69
CA VAL A 145 6.88 -11.31 -17.56
C VAL A 145 8.12 -12.19 -17.40
N GLY A 146 8.12 -13.04 -16.37
CA GLY A 146 9.24 -13.93 -16.07
C GLY A 146 10.47 -13.24 -15.47
N THR A 147 10.43 -11.92 -15.26
CA THR A 147 11.46 -11.17 -14.55
C THR A 147 11.14 -11.08 -13.05
N PRO A 148 12.11 -10.72 -12.19
CA PRO A 148 11.80 -10.44 -10.78
C PRO A 148 11.12 -9.08 -10.56
N TYR A 149 10.97 -8.25 -11.60
CA TYR A 149 10.44 -6.90 -11.49
C TYR A 149 8.92 -6.88 -11.38
N SER A 150 8.39 -5.86 -10.70
CA SER A 150 6.96 -5.70 -10.45
C SER A 150 6.42 -4.44 -11.13
N GLY A 151 5.14 -4.41 -11.45
CA GLY A 151 4.45 -3.20 -11.90
C GLY A 151 4.12 -2.28 -10.73
N LYS A 152 4.09 -0.97 -10.99
CA LYS A 152 3.47 0.03 -10.11
C LYS A 152 2.45 0.81 -10.89
N PHE A 153 1.21 0.79 -10.42
CA PHE A 153 0.11 1.53 -11.01
C PHE A 153 -0.14 2.81 -10.22
N ARG A 154 -0.19 3.95 -10.93
CA ARG A 154 -0.74 5.18 -10.37
C ARG A 154 -2.25 5.15 -10.51
N THR A 155 -2.95 5.31 -9.39
CA THR A 155 -4.41 5.29 -9.30
C THR A 155 -5.01 6.65 -8.95
N GLY A 156 -4.19 7.70 -8.93
CA GLY A 156 -4.64 9.06 -8.66
C GLY A 156 -3.55 10.12 -8.76
N GLY A 157 -3.91 11.34 -8.41
CA GLY A 157 -3.03 12.51 -8.41
C GLY A 157 -3.80 13.81 -8.13
N VAL A 158 -3.21 14.94 -8.52
CA VAL A 158 -3.76 16.28 -8.26
C VAL A 158 -4.73 16.77 -9.35
N VAL A 159 -4.95 15.98 -10.40
CA VAL A 159 -5.87 16.27 -11.50
C VAL A 159 -6.73 15.05 -11.81
N ALA A 160 -7.96 15.25 -12.29
CA ALA A 160 -8.90 14.17 -12.60
C ALA A 160 -8.32 13.13 -13.57
N THR A 161 -7.58 13.56 -14.59
CA THR A 161 -6.96 12.64 -15.57
C THR A 161 -5.88 11.76 -14.97
N ALA A 162 -5.39 12.03 -13.76
CA ALA A 162 -4.45 11.17 -13.04
C ALA A 162 -5.12 9.92 -12.42
N TYR A 163 -6.45 9.88 -12.36
CA TYR A 163 -7.22 8.73 -11.93
C TYR A 163 -7.59 7.88 -13.15
N PRO A 164 -7.12 6.61 -13.26
CA PRO A 164 -7.67 5.68 -14.23
C PRO A 164 -9.11 5.36 -13.86
N ASP A 165 -9.99 5.23 -14.85
CA ASP A 165 -11.34 4.71 -14.60
C ASP A 165 -11.30 3.19 -14.31
N GLU A 166 -12.46 2.62 -14.02
CA GLU A 166 -12.60 1.19 -13.71
C GLU A 166 -12.16 0.31 -14.87
N ALA A 167 -12.45 0.68 -16.12
CA ALA A 167 -12.13 -0.13 -17.28
C ALA A 167 -10.61 -0.15 -17.54
N GLU A 168 -9.96 1.02 -17.45
CA GLU A 168 -8.53 1.16 -17.63
C GLU A 168 -7.75 0.37 -16.57
N LEU A 169 -8.14 0.52 -15.29
CA LEU A 169 -7.47 -0.18 -14.20
C LEU A 169 -7.77 -1.69 -14.23
N ALA A 170 -9.00 -2.10 -14.57
CA ALA A 170 -9.35 -3.50 -14.72
C ALA A 170 -8.52 -4.19 -15.81
N ALA A 171 -8.31 -3.53 -16.96
CA ALA A 171 -7.47 -4.06 -18.02
C ALA A 171 -6.02 -4.28 -17.54
N ALA A 172 -5.47 -3.33 -16.79
CA ALA A 172 -4.13 -3.45 -16.22
C ALA A 172 -4.03 -4.60 -15.20
N ILE A 173 -5.00 -4.71 -14.27
CA ILE A 173 -5.07 -5.80 -13.28
C ILE A 173 -5.19 -7.16 -13.97
N HIS A 174 -6.08 -7.27 -14.95
CA HIS A 174 -6.24 -8.49 -15.74
C HIS A 174 -4.93 -8.90 -16.41
N THR A 175 -4.21 -7.96 -17.04
CA THR A 175 -2.92 -8.25 -17.66
C THR A 175 -1.90 -8.78 -16.66
N VAL A 176 -1.72 -8.15 -15.49
CA VAL A 176 -0.71 -8.60 -14.51
C VAL A 176 -1.11 -9.90 -13.81
N ALA A 177 -2.40 -10.11 -13.53
CA ALA A 177 -2.90 -11.35 -12.95
C ALA A 177 -2.70 -12.55 -13.88
N THR A 178 -3.04 -12.40 -15.17
CA THR A 178 -2.91 -13.48 -16.18
C THR A 178 -1.47 -13.75 -16.62
N SER A 179 -0.57 -12.78 -16.45
CA SER A 179 0.85 -12.92 -16.81
C SER A 179 1.77 -13.26 -15.64
N GLY A 180 1.22 -13.34 -14.42
CA GLY A 180 1.99 -13.59 -13.19
C GLY A 180 2.91 -12.44 -12.77
N VAL A 181 2.76 -11.26 -13.39
CA VAL A 181 3.50 -10.06 -12.98
C VAL A 181 2.92 -9.56 -11.66
N ARG A 182 3.80 -9.36 -10.68
CA ARG A 182 3.42 -8.79 -9.39
C ARG A 182 3.24 -7.28 -9.52
N PHE A 183 2.41 -6.67 -8.70
CA PHE A 183 2.25 -5.23 -8.73
C PHE A 183 1.91 -4.61 -7.39
N LYS A 184 2.08 -3.28 -7.32
CA LYS A 184 1.53 -2.43 -6.27
C LYS A 184 0.80 -1.23 -6.85
N ALA A 185 0.00 -0.55 -6.05
CA ALA A 185 -0.72 0.64 -6.49
C ALA A 185 -0.39 1.85 -5.61
N THR A 186 -0.42 3.05 -6.19
CA THR A 186 0.02 4.28 -5.52
C THR A 186 -0.85 5.45 -5.94
N ALA A 187 -0.97 6.43 -5.04
CA ALA A 187 -1.79 7.64 -5.18
C ALA A 187 -3.29 7.38 -5.33
N GLY A 188 -4.12 8.16 -4.64
CA GLY A 188 -5.59 8.12 -4.79
C GLY A 188 -6.31 6.96 -4.11
N LEU A 189 -5.62 6.13 -3.31
CA LEU A 189 -6.20 5.01 -2.54
C LEU A 189 -6.38 5.39 -1.07
N HIS A 190 -7.08 6.51 -0.82
CA HIS A 190 -7.27 7.06 0.54
C HIS A 190 -8.34 6.33 1.34
N HIS A 191 -9.25 5.64 0.66
CA HIS A 191 -10.37 4.93 1.26
C HIS A 191 -10.34 3.44 0.92
N ALA A 192 -10.91 2.63 1.80
CA ALA A 192 -11.08 1.19 1.65
C ALA A 192 -12.01 0.87 0.49
N VAL A 193 -13.01 1.72 0.29
CA VAL A 193 -14.10 1.54 -0.68
C VAL A 193 -14.06 2.66 -1.70
N ARG A 194 -14.44 2.33 -2.94
CA ARG A 194 -14.59 3.29 -4.03
C ARG A 194 -15.47 4.47 -3.58
N ASN A 195 -14.97 5.68 -3.82
CA ASN A 195 -15.63 6.90 -3.36
C ASN A 195 -15.59 8.00 -4.44
N THR A 196 -16.27 9.10 -4.14
CA THR A 196 -16.15 10.36 -4.87
C THR A 196 -15.64 11.38 -3.88
N ASP A 197 -14.49 11.96 -4.15
CA ASP A 197 -13.88 12.95 -3.29
C ASP A 197 -14.80 14.18 -3.19
N PRO A 198 -15.24 14.60 -1.99
CA PRO A 198 -16.24 15.64 -1.84
C PRO A 198 -15.73 17.04 -2.22
N ASP A 199 -14.41 17.26 -2.16
CA ASP A 199 -13.80 18.57 -2.42
C ASP A 199 -13.49 18.77 -3.90
N THR A 200 -13.01 17.72 -4.56
CA THR A 200 -12.56 17.75 -5.96
C THR A 200 -13.57 17.15 -6.94
N GLY A 201 -14.48 16.30 -6.45
CA GLY A 201 -15.39 15.51 -7.27
C GLY A 201 -14.71 14.37 -8.02
N PHE A 202 -13.46 14.04 -7.71
CA PHE A 202 -12.72 12.98 -8.40
C PHE A 202 -13.23 11.61 -7.96
N GLU A 203 -13.43 10.72 -8.94
CA GLU A 203 -13.74 9.32 -8.67
C GLU A 203 -12.46 8.59 -8.24
N GLN A 204 -12.50 7.96 -7.07
CA GLN A 204 -11.34 7.29 -6.47
C GLN A 204 -11.64 5.81 -6.24
N HIS A 205 -10.67 4.96 -6.56
CA HIS A 205 -10.75 3.53 -6.26
C HIS A 205 -10.56 3.26 -4.76
N GLY A 206 -11.18 2.20 -4.25
CA GLY A 206 -10.92 1.70 -2.91
C GLY A 206 -9.81 0.66 -2.88
N PHE A 207 -8.98 0.64 -1.83
CA PHE A 207 -7.94 -0.41 -1.74
C PHE A 207 -8.53 -1.81 -1.55
N LEU A 208 -9.72 -1.97 -0.94
CA LEU A 208 -10.40 -3.26 -0.86
C LEU A 208 -11.02 -3.67 -2.21
N ASN A 209 -11.53 -2.70 -2.98
CA ASN A 209 -11.95 -2.94 -4.36
C ASN A 209 -10.79 -3.52 -5.17
N LEU A 210 -9.60 -2.93 -5.04
CA LEU A 210 -8.40 -3.37 -5.75
C LEU A 210 -7.96 -4.78 -5.36
N MET A 211 -7.98 -5.09 -4.06
CA MET A 211 -7.66 -6.43 -3.54
C MET A 211 -8.66 -7.47 -4.07
N LEU A 212 -9.96 -7.22 -3.96
CA LEU A 212 -10.97 -8.17 -4.43
C LEU A 212 -10.94 -8.32 -5.96
N ALA A 213 -10.73 -7.22 -6.69
CA ALA A 213 -10.58 -7.22 -8.14
C ALA A 213 -9.38 -8.07 -8.57
N THR A 214 -8.25 -7.97 -7.86
CA THR A 214 -7.07 -8.80 -8.11
C THR A 214 -7.35 -10.27 -7.85
N HIS A 215 -8.00 -10.60 -6.71
CA HIS A 215 -8.37 -11.98 -6.40
C HIS A 215 -9.26 -12.57 -7.50
N ARG A 216 -10.31 -11.84 -7.92
CA ARG A 216 -11.19 -12.26 -9.01
C ARG A 216 -10.44 -12.43 -10.33
N ALA A 217 -9.51 -11.53 -10.64
CA ALA A 217 -8.67 -11.66 -11.83
C ALA A 217 -7.80 -12.93 -11.80
N THR A 218 -7.22 -13.28 -10.65
CA THR A 218 -6.46 -14.52 -10.49
C THR A 218 -7.32 -15.78 -10.56
N ASP A 219 -8.62 -15.65 -10.28
CA ASP A 219 -9.63 -16.72 -10.41
C ASP A 219 -10.31 -16.75 -11.80
N GLY A 220 -9.78 -15.98 -12.77
CA GLY A 220 -10.21 -16.02 -14.17
C GLY A 220 -11.37 -15.09 -14.54
N ALA A 221 -11.69 -14.10 -13.70
CA ALA A 221 -12.70 -13.09 -14.02
C ALA A 221 -12.33 -12.26 -15.26
N THR A 222 -13.34 -11.86 -16.04
CA THR A 222 -13.14 -11.01 -17.21
C THR A 222 -12.82 -9.57 -16.82
N VAL A 223 -12.33 -8.77 -17.78
CA VAL A 223 -12.06 -7.34 -17.56
C VAL A 223 -13.34 -6.60 -17.09
N GLU A 224 -14.50 -6.96 -17.62
CA GLU A 224 -15.79 -6.37 -17.24
C GLU A 224 -16.17 -6.70 -15.78
N GLU A 225 -15.94 -7.93 -15.34
CA GLU A 225 -16.19 -8.37 -13.96
C GLU A 225 -15.23 -7.71 -12.96
N ILE A 226 -13.96 -7.55 -13.36
CA ILE A 226 -12.95 -6.81 -12.59
C ILE A 226 -13.37 -5.34 -12.49
N ALA A 227 -13.78 -4.71 -13.59
CA ALA A 227 -14.26 -3.31 -13.59
C ALA A 227 -15.50 -3.13 -12.71
N ALA A 228 -16.45 -4.07 -12.74
CA ALA A 228 -17.61 -4.04 -11.85
C ALA A 228 -17.21 -4.14 -10.37
N THR A 229 -16.16 -4.91 -10.05
CA THR A 229 -15.60 -5.00 -8.70
C THR A 229 -14.95 -3.67 -8.29
N LEU A 230 -14.23 -3.02 -9.20
CA LEU A 230 -13.64 -1.70 -8.96
C LEU A 230 -14.72 -0.62 -8.76
N ALA A 231 -15.87 -0.75 -9.44
CA ALA A 231 -17.02 0.14 -9.36
C ALA A 231 -17.84 0.01 -8.07
N ASP A 232 -17.68 -1.09 -7.33
CA ASP A 232 -18.51 -1.42 -6.17
C ASP A 232 -18.31 -0.42 -5.02
N ARG A 233 -19.41 0.01 -4.41
CA ARG A 233 -19.43 0.96 -3.29
C ARG A 233 -19.98 0.35 -1.99
N ASP A 234 -20.30 -0.95 -1.99
CA ASP A 234 -20.71 -1.67 -0.79
C ASP A 234 -19.48 -2.19 -0.02
N GLY A 235 -19.01 -1.39 0.92
CA GLY A 235 -17.89 -1.76 1.78
C GLY A 235 -18.11 -3.02 2.60
N THR A 236 -19.35 -3.31 3.01
CA THR A 236 -19.66 -4.48 3.83
C THR A 236 -19.56 -5.75 2.98
N ALA A 237 -20.06 -5.71 1.74
CA ALA A 237 -19.94 -6.81 0.80
C ALA A 237 -18.47 -7.09 0.42
N LEU A 238 -17.70 -6.03 0.11
CA LEU A 238 -16.27 -6.14 -0.19
C LEU A 238 -15.48 -6.77 0.97
N ALA A 239 -15.66 -6.24 2.17
CA ALA A 239 -15.00 -6.75 3.37
C ALA A 239 -15.40 -8.19 3.69
N GLY A 240 -16.70 -8.52 3.58
CA GLY A 240 -17.19 -9.89 3.78
C GLY A 240 -16.59 -10.88 2.79
N ALA A 241 -16.49 -10.50 1.51
CA ALA A 241 -15.87 -11.35 0.48
C ALA A 241 -14.39 -11.60 0.77
N LEU A 242 -13.65 -10.56 1.15
CA LEU A 242 -12.22 -10.65 1.50
C LEU A 242 -11.98 -11.45 2.79
N ALA A 243 -12.80 -11.26 3.81
CA ALA A 243 -12.74 -12.01 5.07
C ALA A 243 -13.08 -13.51 4.90
N GLY A 244 -13.89 -13.84 3.88
CA GLY A 244 -14.29 -15.20 3.56
C GLY A 244 -13.31 -15.99 2.70
N LEU A 245 -12.19 -15.40 2.27
CA LEU A 245 -11.19 -16.08 1.45
C LEU A 245 -10.50 -17.20 2.23
N SER A 246 -10.20 -18.30 1.54
CA SER A 246 -9.35 -19.36 2.09
C SER A 246 -7.90 -18.88 2.21
N ALA A 247 -7.08 -19.59 2.99
CA ALA A 247 -5.67 -19.27 3.12
C ALA A 247 -4.94 -19.31 1.76
N GLU A 248 -5.27 -20.29 0.91
CA GLU A 248 -4.69 -20.42 -0.43
C GLU A 248 -5.09 -19.26 -1.35
N ALA A 249 -6.33 -18.78 -1.25
CA ALA A 249 -6.80 -17.62 -2.01
C ALA A 249 -6.13 -16.33 -1.53
N VAL A 250 -5.90 -16.19 -0.23
CA VAL A 250 -5.12 -15.07 0.33
C VAL A 250 -3.67 -15.11 -0.17
N ASP A 251 -3.03 -16.28 -0.14
CA ASP A 251 -1.66 -16.44 -0.63
C ASP A 251 -1.55 -16.12 -2.12
N ALA A 252 -2.50 -16.58 -2.95
CA ALA A 252 -2.53 -16.27 -4.38
C ALA A 252 -2.72 -14.77 -4.65
N LEU A 253 -3.65 -14.12 -3.91
CA LEU A 253 -3.87 -12.68 -3.99
C LEU A 253 -2.59 -11.90 -3.62
N ARG A 254 -1.97 -12.23 -2.48
CA ARG A 254 -0.80 -11.51 -1.96
C ARG A 254 0.49 -11.85 -2.70
N ALA A 255 0.54 -12.98 -3.41
CA ALA A 255 1.60 -13.27 -4.36
C ALA A 255 1.57 -12.32 -5.56
N ASN A 256 0.39 -11.84 -6.00
CA ASN A 256 0.23 -10.93 -7.12
C ASN A 256 0.22 -9.44 -6.70
N PHE A 257 -0.63 -9.07 -5.74
CA PHE A 257 -0.74 -7.70 -5.22
C PHE A 257 0.08 -7.52 -3.94
N ARG A 258 1.10 -6.65 -4.01
CA ARG A 258 2.09 -6.46 -2.94
C ARG A 258 1.62 -5.48 -1.87
N SER A 259 1.28 -4.26 -2.26
CA SER A 259 0.93 -3.21 -1.30
C SER A 259 0.24 -2.04 -2.01
N PHE A 260 -0.15 -1.04 -1.23
CA PHE A 260 -0.45 0.28 -1.74
C PHE A 260 0.20 1.38 -0.91
N GLY A 261 0.47 2.53 -1.54
CA GLY A 261 0.96 3.72 -0.84
C GLY A 261 -0.15 4.54 -0.19
N THR A 262 0.02 4.89 1.09
CA THR A 262 -0.89 5.77 1.83
C THR A 262 -0.14 6.92 2.49
N CYS A 263 -0.74 8.12 2.53
CA CYS A 263 -0.16 9.26 3.25
C CYS A 263 -0.43 9.25 4.77
N SER A 264 -1.27 8.33 5.24
CA SER A 264 -1.59 8.09 6.65
C SER A 264 -1.78 6.60 6.86
N ILE A 265 -0.99 5.98 7.73
CA ILE A 265 -1.20 4.58 8.14
C ILE A 265 -2.49 4.43 8.96
N SER A 266 -2.84 5.47 9.72
CA SER A 266 -4.00 5.46 10.60
C SER A 266 -5.33 5.43 9.85
N ASP A 267 -5.41 6.01 8.64
CA ASP A 267 -6.68 6.11 7.90
C ASP A 267 -7.12 4.72 7.38
N PRO A 268 -6.29 3.96 6.62
CA PRO A 268 -6.64 2.59 6.26
C PRO A 268 -6.89 1.70 7.46
N LEU A 269 -6.11 1.84 8.54
CA LEU A 269 -6.33 1.08 9.76
C LEU A 269 -7.72 1.34 10.35
N THR A 270 -8.13 2.61 10.42
CA THR A 270 -9.43 3.01 10.95
C THR A 270 -10.57 2.41 10.12
N GLU A 271 -10.46 2.46 8.79
CA GLU A 271 -11.48 1.90 7.90
C GLU A 271 -11.51 0.36 7.94
N LEU A 272 -10.35 -0.30 8.01
CA LEU A 272 -10.24 -1.75 8.17
C LEU A 272 -10.87 -2.22 9.49
N VAL A 273 -10.69 -1.46 10.58
CA VAL A 273 -11.36 -1.73 11.87
C VAL A 273 -12.86 -1.46 11.77
N GLY A 274 -13.28 -0.39 11.08
CA GLY A 274 -14.68 -0.06 10.85
C GLY A 274 -15.43 -1.14 10.06
N LEU A 275 -14.75 -1.76 9.09
CA LEU A 275 -15.26 -2.84 8.25
C LEU A 275 -15.06 -4.24 8.85
N GLY A 276 -14.46 -4.34 10.04
CA GLY A 276 -14.28 -5.61 10.76
C GLY A 276 -13.19 -6.53 10.20
N LEU A 277 -12.32 -6.04 9.31
CA LEU A 277 -11.16 -6.78 8.78
C LEU A 277 -9.98 -6.79 9.76
N VAL A 278 -9.96 -5.84 10.70
CA VAL A 278 -9.01 -5.79 11.82
C VAL A 278 -9.78 -5.74 13.14
N PRO A 279 -9.44 -6.57 14.14
CA PRO A 279 -10.10 -6.53 15.44
C PRO A 279 -9.94 -5.17 16.13
N ARG A 280 -10.99 -4.66 16.76
CA ARG A 280 -10.88 -3.49 17.64
C ARG A 280 -9.96 -3.82 18.81
N SER A 281 -9.07 -2.89 19.17
CA SER A 281 -8.29 -3.03 20.41
C SER A 281 -9.25 -3.13 21.60
N SER A 282 -9.19 -4.22 22.35
CA SER A 282 -9.98 -4.39 23.57
C SER A 282 -9.42 -3.50 24.68
N THR A 283 -9.90 -2.27 24.77
CA THR A 283 -9.79 -1.44 25.98
C THR A 283 -11.19 -1.19 26.54
N GLU A 284 -11.82 -2.26 27.03
CA GLU A 284 -12.82 -2.10 28.08
C GLU A 284 -12.11 -2.23 29.44
N PRO A 285 -12.26 -1.27 30.36
CA PRO A 285 -11.91 -1.51 31.75
C PRO A 285 -12.81 -2.63 32.26
N SER A 286 -12.21 -3.75 32.66
CA SER A 286 -12.90 -4.83 33.35
C SER A 286 -13.71 -4.21 34.50
N ALA A 287 -15.03 -4.22 34.37
CA ALA A 287 -15.91 -3.81 35.45
C ALA A 287 -15.60 -4.71 36.67
N PRO A 288 -15.40 -4.14 37.87
CA PRO A 288 -15.17 -4.98 39.03
C PRO A 288 -16.43 -5.81 39.25
N THR A 289 -16.29 -7.13 39.13
CA THR A 289 -17.29 -8.11 39.58
C THR A 289 -17.32 -8.09 41.11
N GLY A 290 -17.90 -7.03 41.67
CA GLY A 290 -18.28 -6.97 43.06
C GLY A 290 -19.54 -7.80 43.26
N SER A 291 -19.37 -9.06 43.67
CA SER A 291 -20.42 -9.79 44.37
C SER A 291 -20.69 -9.06 45.69
N VAL A 292 -21.85 -8.42 45.82
CA VAL A 292 -22.36 -8.05 47.13
C VAL A 292 -23.60 -8.88 47.39
N ASP A 293 -23.44 -9.65 48.44
CA ASP A 293 -24.32 -10.63 49.03
C ASP A 293 -25.71 -10.05 49.31
N SER A 294 -26.72 -10.80 48.89
CA SER A 294 -28.11 -10.58 49.24
C SER A 294 -28.34 -11.01 50.70
N THR A 295 -28.36 -10.06 51.63
CA THR A 295 -28.98 -10.28 52.95
C THR A 295 -30.28 -9.50 53.05
N SER A 296 -31.36 -10.25 52.90
CA SER A 296 -32.60 -10.25 53.70
C SER A 296 -33.14 -8.91 54.24
N THR A 297 -34.33 -8.59 53.73
CA THR A 297 -35.43 -7.89 54.39
C THR A 297 -35.64 -8.27 55.86
N GLU A 298 -35.81 -7.28 56.73
CA GLU A 298 -36.79 -7.34 57.83
C GLU A 298 -37.37 -5.95 58.14
N GLU A 299 -38.69 -5.94 58.34
CA GLU A 299 -39.57 -4.79 58.57
C GLU A 299 -39.47 -4.21 59.99
N GLY A 300 -39.87 -2.94 60.17
CA GLY A 300 -40.36 -2.42 61.46
C GLY A 300 -40.15 -0.91 61.70
N PRO A 301 -40.98 -0.23 62.50
CA PRO A 301 -41.98 0.69 61.95
C PRO A 301 -41.87 2.17 62.38
N LEU A 302 -42.58 3.01 61.61
CA LEU A 302 -43.24 4.29 61.94
C LEU A 302 -42.81 5.08 63.19
N ALA A 303 -42.33 6.30 62.95
CA ALA A 303 -42.76 7.53 63.62
C ALA A 303 -42.55 8.73 62.69
#